data_AF-A0A969D931-F1
#
_entry.id   AF-A0A969D931-F1
#
_cell.length_a   1.000
_cell.length_b   1.000
_cell.length_c   1.000
_cell.angle_alpha   90.00
_cell.angle_beta   90.00
_cell.angle_gamma   90.00
#
_symmetry.space_group_name_H-M   'P 1'
#
loop_
_entity.id
_entity.type
_entity.pdbx_description
1 polymer ?
#
loop_
_entity_poly.entity_id
_entity_poly.type
_entity_poly.pdbx_seq_one_letter_code
_entity_poly.pdbx_strand_id
1 'polypeptide(L)'
;MVTSAPVSNAQFVSLLEQLYQERSLITYSASQNIPSQRQCLYIICRGIVQLHTIHADGSETIVGLCGPSMAFGKYLSTVEPTWATALVETDLLPLSISEIEASPALMAGLFPQIVRRLQQSEAWLAISGKRLVADRLRGLLIQIAQDFGHVEPSGVRIKLRLTHHQLATIIGTTRVTVTRLLRDFRAEGWLDIRHRQMMLSPQVVGLTHHDSSTSKLKTTPAKTA
;
A
#
# COMPACT_ATOMS: atom_id res chain seq x y z
N MET A 1 12.62 29.35 15.01
CA MET A 1 12.17 28.62 13.81
C MET A 1 12.88 27.27 13.80
N VAL A 2 12.23 26.22 14.32
CA VAL A 2 12.80 24.86 14.29
C VAL A 2 12.20 24.19 13.06
N THR A 3 12.93 24.24 11.95
CA THR A 3 12.62 23.46 10.76
C THR A 3 13.02 22.01 11.06
N SER A 4 12.16 21.26 11.76
CA SER A 4 12.37 19.84 11.94
C SER A 4 12.20 19.18 10.58
N ALA A 5 13.28 18.59 10.06
CA ALA A 5 13.24 17.76 8.87
C ALA A 5 12.12 16.71 9.00
N PRO A 6 11.46 16.33 7.89
CA PRO A 6 10.40 15.32 7.94
C PRO A 6 10.93 14.06 8.61
N VAL A 7 10.25 13.65 9.67
CA VAL A 7 10.59 12.45 10.45
C VAL A 7 10.53 11.26 9.49
N SER A 8 11.67 10.61 9.26
CA SER A 8 11.71 9.43 8.39
C SER A 8 10.89 8.31 9.00
N ASN A 9 10.43 7.34 8.20
CA ASN A 9 9.58 6.26 8.71
C ASN A 9 10.25 5.48 9.86
N ALA A 10 11.57 5.31 9.81
CA ALA A 10 12.36 4.67 10.87
C ALA A 10 12.41 5.52 12.16
N GLN A 11 12.51 6.85 12.02
CA GLN A 11 12.47 7.76 13.17
C GLN A 11 11.07 7.79 13.80
N PHE A 12 10.01 7.66 13.00
CA PHE A 12 8.64 7.60 13.53
C PHE A 12 8.39 6.31 14.31
N VAL A 13 8.83 5.15 13.80
CA VAL A 13 8.73 3.89 14.53
C VAL A 13 9.50 3.96 15.84
N SER A 14 10.74 4.47 15.83
CA SER A 14 11.53 4.65 17.05
C SER A 14 10.87 5.62 18.05
N LEU A 15 10.26 6.70 17.56
CA LEU A 15 9.48 7.62 18.38
C LEU A 15 8.28 6.90 19.04
N LEU A 16 7.55 6.08 18.28
CA LEU A 16 6.44 5.30 18.83
C LEU A 16 6.94 4.31 19.89
N GLU A 17 8.05 3.62 19.65
CA GLU A 17 8.67 2.72 20.62
C GLU A 17 9.09 3.47 21.89
N GLN A 18 9.68 4.67 21.77
CA GLN A 18 10.09 5.49 22.92
C GLN A 18 8.90 6.05 23.71
N LEU A 19 7.90 6.58 23.03
CA LEU A 19 6.74 7.22 23.67
C LEU A 19 5.72 6.21 24.21
N TYR A 20 5.71 4.98 23.70
CA TYR A 20 4.68 3.98 23.98
C TYR A 20 5.23 2.62 24.41
N GLN A 21 6.44 2.60 25.00
CA GLN A 21 7.13 1.40 25.49
C GLN A 21 6.29 0.51 26.43
N GLU A 22 5.25 1.06 27.06
CA GLU A 22 4.36 0.36 28.00
C GLU A 22 2.90 0.24 27.54
N ARG A 23 2.55 0.70 26.33
CA ARG A 23 1.18 0.53 25.82
C ARG A 23 1.01 -0.83 25.16
N SER A 24 -0.07 -1.50 25.54
CA SER A 24 -0.52 -2.71 24.87
C SER A 24 -0.97 -2.39 23.45
N LEU A 25 -0.27 -2.99 22.48
CA LEU A 25 -0.79 -3.11 21.13
C LEU A 25 -2.08 -3.93 21.16
N ILE A 26 -3.02 -3.57 20.29
CA ILE A 26 -4.23 -4.36 20.06
C ILE A 26 -3.99 -5.25 18.84
N THR A 27 -3.94 -6.55 19.07
CA THR A 27 -3.75 -7.54 18.01
C THR A 27 -5.08 -8.03 17.48
N TYR A 28 -5.20 -8.07 16.15
CA TYR A 28 -6.33 -8.65 15.43
C TYR A 28 -5.83 -9.77 14.51
N SER A 29 -6.48 -10.93 14.59
CA SER A 29 -6.27 -12.03 13.66
C SER A 29 -6.78 -11.71 12.26
N ALA A 30 -6.29 -12.43 11.26
CA ALA A 30 -6.77 -12.29 9.89
C ALA A 30 -8.31 -12.47 9.81
N SER A 31 -8.95 -11.65 8.98
CA SER A 31 -10.39 -11.54 8.78
C SER A 31 -11.19 -10.97 9.95
N GLN A 32 -10.56 -10.53 11.05
CA GLN A 32 -11.28 -9.86 12.13
C GLN A 32 -11.62 -8.41 11.79
N ASN A 33 -12.83 -8.00 12.16
CA ASN A 33 -13.25 -6.61 12.07
C ASN A 33 -12.65 -5.78 13.21
N ILE A 34 -12.14 -4.61 12.85
CA ILE A 34 -11.56 -3.64 13.78
C ILE A 34 -12.64 -2.59 14.10
N PRO A 35 -13.02 -2.43 15.38
CA PRO A 35 -14.03 -1.47 15.79
C PRO A 35 -13.63 -0.03 15.44
N SER A 36 -14.57 0.70 14.85
CA SER A 36 -14.40 2.10 14.48
C SER A 36 -14.74 3.00 15.68
N GLN A 37 -13.75 3.78 16.15
CA GLN A 37 -13.91 4.75 17.24
C GLN A 37 -13.78 6.18 16.68
N ARG A 38 -14.73 7.07 17.01
CA ARG A 38 -14.84 8.42 16.39
C ARG A 38 -13.66 9.35 16.70
N GLN A 39 -13.07 9.26 17.89
CA GLN A 39 -12.01 10.16 18.37
C GLN A 39 -10.65 9.45 18.51
N CYS A 40 -10.41 8.44 17.67
CA CYS A 40 -9.19 7.63 17.70
C CYS A 40 -8.67 7.39 16.28
N LEU A 41 -7.34 7.40 16.15
CA LEU A 41 -6.62 6.87 15.01
C LEU A 41 -5.88 5.61 15.44
N TYR A 42 -5.84 4.63 14.56
CA TYR A 42 -4.98 3.47 14.70
C TYR A 42 -3.77 3.63 13.81
N ILE A 43 -2.58 3.45 14.36
CA ILE A 43 -1.35 3.25 13.60
C ILE A 43 -1.13 1.75 13.46
N ILE A 44 -0.83 1.29 12.26
CA ILE A 44 -0.48 -0.10 12.01
C ILE A 44 1.00 -0.31 12.33
N CYS A 45 1.30 -1.05 13.38
CA CYS A 45 2.68 -1.44 13.71
C CYS A 45 3.13 -2.60 12.82
N ARG A 46 2.24 -3.58 12.64
CA ARG A 46 2.45 -4.77 11.80
C ARG A 46 1.13 -5.19 11.18
N GLY A 47 1.21 -5.81 10.00
CA GLY A 47 0.04 -6.34 9.30
C GLY A 47 -0.53 -5.38 8.26
N ILE A 48 -1.73 -5.69 7.78
CA ILE A 48 -2.39 -4.97 6.69
C ILE A 48 -3.88 -4.91 7.00
N VAL A 49 -4.44 -3.71 6.93
CA VAL A 49 -5.86 -3.45 7.15
C VAL A 49 -6.52 -3.05 5.84
N GLN A 50 -7.66 -3.66 5.54
CA GLN A 50 -8.54 -3.29 4.45
C GLN A 50 -9.65 -2.38 4.96
N LEU A 51 -9.86 -1.25 4.29
CA LEU A 51 -10.99 -0.36 4.56
C LEU A 51 -12.06 -0.55 3.49
N HIS A 52 -13.32 -0.65 3.89
CA HIS A 52 -14.44 -0.80 2.96
C HIS A 52 -15.67 -0.02 3.44
N THR A 53 -16.60 0.19 2.52
CA THR A 53 -17.92 0.79 2.73
C THR A 53 -19.00 -0.03 2.04
N ILE A 54 -20.24 0.11 2.50
CA ILE A 54 -21.44 -0.41 1.83
C ILE A 54 -22.23 0.75 1.24
N HIS A 55 -22.81 0.52 0.07
CA HIS A 55 -23.73 1.44 -0.60
C HIS A 55 -25.20 1.08 -0.29
N ALA A 56 -26.13 1.97 -0.63
CA ALA A 56 -27.55 1.77 -0.37
C ALA A 56 -28.15 0.53 -1.05
N ASP A 57 -27.55 0.07 -2.14
CA ASP A 57 -27.93 -1.14 -2.87
C ASP A 57 -27.32 -2.44 -2.28
N GLY A 58 -26.59 -2.33 -1.17
CA GLY A 58 -25.90 -3.43 -0.51
C GLY A 58 -24.57 -3.82 -1.16
N SER A 59 -24.14 -3.13 -2.22
CA SER A 59 -22.83 -3.38 -2.81
C SER A 59 -21.71 -2.86 -1.91
N GLU A 60 -20.61 -3.61 -1.84
CA GLU A 60 -19.42 -3.22 -1.09
C GLU A 60 -18.40 -2.52 -1.99
N THR A 61 -17.62 -1.62 -1.42
CA THR A 61 -16.46 -1.02 -2.07
C THR A 61 -15.30 -0.98 -1.11
N ILE A 62 -14.13 -1.39 -1.58
CA ILE A 62 -12.88 -1.26 -0.82
C ILE A 62 -12.30 0.12 -1.13
N VAL A 63 -12.13 0.92 -0.09
CA VAL A 63 -11.71 2.34 -0.19
C VAL A 63 -10.22 2.54 0.13
N GLY A 64 -9.51 1.47 0.49
CA GLY A 64 -8.05 1.47 0.53
C GLY A 64 -7.46 0.31 1.31
N LEU A 65 -6.12 0.26 1.30
CA LEU A 65 -5.32 -0.72 2.02
C LEU A 65 -4.27 0.02 2.85
N CYS A 66 -4.27 -0.21 4.16
CA CYS A 66 -3.32 0.39 5.08
C CYS A 66 -2.28 -0.66 5.48
N GLY A 67 -1.00 -0.35 5.28
CA GLY A 67 0.12 -1.17 5.71
C GLY A 67 0.83 -0.60 6.94
N PRO A 68 1.98 -1.18 7.32
CA PRO A 68 2.79 -0.69 8.43
C PRO A 68 3.09 0.81 8.32
N SER A 69 3.09 1.46 9.47
CA SER A 69 3.24 2.91 9.69
C SER A 69 2.07 3.77 9.22
N MET A 70 1.16 3.25 8.39
CA MET A 70 -0.02 4.02 7.96
C MET A 70 -1.02 4.16 9.11
N ALA A 71 -1.68 5.32 9.14
CA ALA A 71 -2.79 5.59 10.04
C ALA A 71 -4.13 5.36 9.35
N PHE A 72 -5.11 4.87 10.10
CA PHE A 72 -6.52 4.82 9.67
C PHE A 72 -7.43 5.07 10.87
N GLY A 73 -8.68 5.44 10.59
CA GLY A 73 -9.68 5.69 11.62
C GLY A 73 -10.81 6.54 11.08
N LYS A 74 -11.92 6.58 11.81
CA LYS A 74 -13.10 7.36 11.40
C LYS A 74 -12.80 8.85 11.29
N TYR A 75 -11.86 9.36 12.07
CA TYR A 75 -11.45 10.76 12.02
C TYR A 75 -10.87 11.19 10.65
N LEU A 76 -10.34 10.25 9.84
CA LEU A 76 -9.76 10.54 8.53
C LEU A 76 -10.73 10.38 7.36
N SER A 77 -11.98 9.97 7.60
CA SER A 77 -12.92 9.63 6.53
C SER A 77 -14.30 10.19 6.80
N THR A 78 -14.88 10.82 5.79
CA THR A 78 -16.29 11.22 5.77
C THR A 78 -17.20 10.14 5.17
N VAL A 79 -16.62 9.06 4.63
CA VAL A 79 -17.38 7.94 4.05
C VAL A 79 -18.00 7.12 5.19
N GLU A 80 -19.32 6.96 5.17
CA GLU A 80 -20.07 6.15 6.14
C GLU A 80 -21.07 5.22 5.43
N PRO A 81 -21.23 3.96 5.89
CA PRO A 81 -20.46 3.30 6.95
C PRO A 81 -19.09 2.83 6.44
N THR A 82 -18.01 3.24 7.09
CA THR A 82 -16.68 2.65 6.86
C THR A 82 -16.31 1.72 8.02
N TRP A 83 -15.94 0.48 7.71
CA TRP A 83 -15.27 -0.39 8.68
C TRP A 83 -13.93 -0.88 8.16
N ALA A 84 -13.20 -1.55 9.04
CA ALA A 84 -11.83 -1.99 8.81
C ALA A 84 -11.74 -3.49 9.13
N THR A 85 -11.03 -4.24 8.31
CA THR A 85 -10.77 -5.67 8.52
C THR A 85 -9.28 -5.94 8.41
N ALA A 86 -8.73 -6.68 9.35
CA ALA A 86 -7.35 -7.15 9.28
C ALA A 86 -7.22 -8.23 8.18
N LEU A 87 -6.40 -8.02 7.15
CA LEU A 87 -6.17 -9.02 6.09
C LEU A 87 -5.19 -10.12 6.51
N VAL A 88 -4.34 -9.80 7.48
CA VAL A 88 -3.36 -10.69 8.12
C VAL A 88 -3.36 -10.40 9.62
N GLU A 89 -2.65 -11.19 10.42
CA GLU A 89 -2.37 -10.82 11.81
C GLU A 89 -1.80 -9.40 11.87
N THR A 90 -2.48 -8.52 12.60
CA THR A 90 -2.27 -7.08 12.58
C THR A 90 -2.20 -6.55 14.00
N ASP A 91 -1.13 -5.79 14.28
CA ASP A 91 -0.91 -5.12 15.55
C ASP A 91 -1.15 -3.62 15.38
N LEU A 92 -2.06 -3.08 16.19
CA LEU A 92 -2.49 -1.69 16.13
C LEU A 92 -2.12 -0.94 17.39
N LEU A 93 -1.63 0.29 17.22
CA LEU A 93 -1.49 1.26 18.28
C LEU A 93 -2.65 2.26 18.22
N PRO A 94 -3.59 2.24 19.19
CA PRO A 94 -4.64 3.24 19.28
C PRO A 94 -4.10 4.56 19.85
N LEU A 95 -4.38 5.67 19.17
CA LEU A 95 -4.07 7.02 19.59
C LEU A 95 -5.34 7.87 19.58
N SER A 96 -5.70 8.45 20.73
CA SER A 96 -6.76 9.45 20.75
C SER A 96 -6.33 10.73 20.05
N ILE A 97 -7.29 11.47 19.50
CA ILE A 97 -7.00 12.74 18.85
C ILE A 97 -6.37 13.76 19.82
N SER A 98 -6.82 13.79 21.08
CA SER A 98 -6.24 14.66 22.09
C SER A 98 -4.77 14.35 22.39
N GLU A 99 -4.36 13.08 22.36
CA GLU A 99 -2.95 12.70 22.52
C GLU A 99 -2.09 13.18 21.35
N ILE A 100 -2.64 13.07 20.13
CA ILE A 100 -1.97 13.53 18.92
C ILE A 100 -1.80 15.05 18.96
N GLU A 101 -2.86 15.79 19.27
CA GLU A 101 -2.86 17.25 19.34
C GLU A 101 -1.93 17.78 20.44
N ALA A 102 -1.81 17.06 21.56
CA ALA A 102 -0.95 17.44 22.68
C ALA A 102 0.55 17.21 22.41
N SER A 103 0.92 16.46 21.36
CA SER A 103 2.30 16.07 21.08
C SER A 103 2.75 16.49 19.68
N PRO A 104 3.54 17.58 19.56
CA PRO A 104 4.10 18.00 18.28
C PRO A 104 4.93 16.91 17.59
N ALA A 105 5.59 16.04 18.37
CA ALA A 105 6.36 14.92 17.84
C ALA A 105 5.44 13.88 17.17
N LEU A 106 4.29 13.56 17.76
CA LEU A 106 3.31 12.65 17.14
C LEU A 106 2.69 13.25 15.89
N MET A 107 2.31 14.53 15.92
CA MET A 107 1.82 15.21 14.72
C MET A 107 2.84 15.17 13.58
N ALA A 108 4.10 15.51 13.88
CA ALA A 108 5.18 15.50 12.88
C ALA A 108 5.43 14.10 12.32
N GLY A 109 5.35 13.06 13.16
CA GLY A 109 5.51 11.68 12.75
C GLY A 109 4.32 11.10 11.97
N LEU A 110 3.09 11.53 12.29
CA LEU A 110 1.87 11.12 11.59
C LEU A 110 1.71 11.79 10.24
N PHE A 111 2.17 13.02 10.08
CA PHE A 111 1.94 13.80 8.86
C PHE A 111 2.38 13.08 7.57
N PRO A 112 3.59 12.49 7.46
CA PRO A 112 3.98 11.69 6.29
C PRO A 112 3.02 10.52 6.01
N GLN A 113 2.45 9.92 7.05
CA GLN A 113 1.55 8.77 6.93
C GLN A 113 0.17 9.19 6.40
N ILE A 114 -0.32 10.35 6.82
CA ILE A 114 -1.54 10.96 6.28
C ILE A 114 -1.33 11.37 4.82
N VAL A 115 -0.19 11.96 4.48
CA VAL A 115 0.17 12.28 3.09
C VAL A 115 0.18 11.02 2.23
N ARG A 116 0.81 9.93 2.70
CA ARG A 116 0.82 8.64 2.02
C ARG A 116 -0.60 8.10 1.81
N ARG A 117 -1.47 8.20 2.83
CA ARG A 117 -2.86 7.78 2.73
C ARG A 117 -3.63 8.59 1.68
N LEU A 118 -3.44 9.91 1.63
CA LEU A 118 -4.05 10.78 0.62
C LEU A 118 -3.59 10.41 -0.79
N GLN A 119 -2.28 10.26 -1.00
CA GLN A 119 -1.71 9.87 -2.30
C GLN A 119 -2.23 8.52 -2.78
N GLN A 120 -2.38 7.53 -1.89
CA GLN A 120 -3.01 6.25 -2.24
C GLN A 120 -4.46 6.46 -2.68
N SER A 121 -5.25 7.23 -1.92
CA SER A 121 -6.64 7.52 -2.28
C SER A 121 -6.75 8.23 -3.63
N GLU A 122 -5.90 9.21 -3.93
CA GLU A 122 -5.84 9.89 -5.23
C GLU A 122 -5.46 8.92 -6.37
N ALA A 123 -4.48 8.05 -6.14
CA ALA A 123 -4.08 7.05 -7.13
C ALA A 123 -5.23 6.07 -7.44
N TRP A 124 -5.97 5.65 -6.42
CA TRP A 124 -7.13 4.78 -6.59
C TRP A 124 -8.28 5.48 -7.31
N LEU A 125 -8.53 6.77 -7.02
CA LEU A 125 -9.49 7.60 -7.76
C LEU A 125 -9.10 7.72 -9.24
N ALA A 126 -7.83 7.98 -9.53
CA ALA A 126 -7.32 8.06 -10.90
C ALA A 126 -7.46 6.73 -11.65
N ILE A 127 -7.20 5.60 -10.96
CA ILE A 127 -7.43 4.26 -11.51
C ILE A 127 -8.91 4.04 -11.81
N SER A 128 -9.81 4.39 -10.88
CA SER A 128 -11.26 4.21 -11.04
C SER A 128 -11.81 4.89 -12.29
N GLY A 129 -11.28 6.08 -12.61
CA GLY A 129 -11.66 6.88 -13.79
C GLY A 129 -11.24 6.32 -15.15
N LYS A 130 -10.41 5.25 -15.23
CA LYS A 130 -10.02 4.69 -16.53
C LYS A 130 -11.17 3.92 -17.18
N ARG A 131 -11.35 4.12 -18.49
CA ARG A 131 -12.42 3.48 -19.29
C ARG A 131 -12.30 1.96 -19.39
N LEU A 132 -11.09 1.43 -19.57
CA LEU A 132 -10.86 0.00 -19.78
C LEU A 132 -10.57 -0.71 -18.46
N VAL A 133 -11.33 -1.78 -18.17
CA VAL A 133 -11.16 -2.60 -16.96
C VAL A 133 -9.75 -3.20 -16.87
N ALA A 134 -9.16 -3.59 -18.01
CA ALA A 134 -7.79 -4.09 -18.07
C ALA A 134 -6.79 -3.05 -17.53
N ASP A 135 -6.93 -1.79 -17.91
CA ASP A 135 -6.02 -0.72 -17.47
C ASP A 135 -6.24 -0.33 -16.00
N ARG A 136 -7.46 -0.52 -15.50
CA ARG A 136 -7.77 -0.41 -14.06
C ARG A 136 -7.05 -1.49 -13.28
N LEU A 137 -7.15 -2.75 -13.72
CA LEU A 137 -6.49 -3.87 -13.06
C LEU A 137 -4.96 -3.75 -13.10
N ARG A 138 -4.38 -3.41 -14.25
CA ARG A 138 -2.92 -3.14 -14.36
C ARG A 138 -2.49 -2.03 -13.42
N GLY A 139 -3.22 -0.91 -13.42
CA GLY A 139 -2.95 0.23 -12.55
C GLY A 139 -3.00 -0.15 -11.06
N LEU A 140 -4.04 -0.89 -10.66
CA LEU A 140 -4.19 -1.38 -9.29
C LEU A 140 -3.02 -2.28 -8.87
N LEU A 141 -2.65 -3.26 -9.70
CA LEU A 141 -1.57 -4.18 -9.38
C LEU A 141 -0.21 -3.47 -9.25
N ILE A 142 0.05 -2.47 -10.11
CA ILE A 142 1.23 -1.61 -9.99
C ILE A 142 1.21 -0.82 -8.68
N GLN A 143 0.07 -0.22 -8.32
CA GLN A 143 -0.08 0.49 -7.05
C GLN A 143 0.16 -0.41 -5.84
N ILE A 144 -0.42 -1.61 -5.83
CA ILE A 144 -0.18 -2.60 -4.75
C ILE A 144 1.29 -3.02 -4.72
N ALA A 145 1.96 -3.17 -5.87
CA ALA A 145 3.38 -3.47 -5.93
C ALA A 145 4.25 -2.34 -5.37
N GLN A 146 3.87 -1.08 -5.59
CA GLN A 146 4.55 0.08 -5.01
C GLN A 146 4.38 0.13 -3.48
N ASP A 147 3.16 -0.16 -3.00
CA ASP A 147 2.85 -0.05 -1.57
C ASP A 147 3.31 -1.25 -0.72
N PHE A 148 3.24 -2.46 -1.28
CA PHE A 148 3.40 -3.74 -0.56
C PHE A 148 4.32 -4.75 -1.27
N GLY A 149 4.96 -4.35 -2.37
CA GLY A 149 5.83 -5.23 -3.15
C GLY A 149 7.24 -5.34 -2.56
N HIS A 150 7.88 -6.45 -2.85
CA HIS A 150 9.31 -6.66 -2.63
C HIS A 150 10.02 -6.75 -3.98
N VAL A 151 11.02 -5.90 -4.18
CA VAL A 151 11.85 -5.92 -5.38
C VAL A 151 12.74 -7.16 -5.37
N GLU A 152 12.72 -7.91 -6.47
CA GLU A 152 13.50 -9.12 -6.71
C GLU A 152 14.09 -9.06 -8.13
N PRO A 153 15.15 -9.83 -8.45
CA PRO A 153 15.72 -9.84 -9.81
C PRO A 153 14.71 -10.21 -10.89
N SER A 154 13.71 -11.03 -10.55
CA SER A 154 12.64 -11.45 -11.46
C SER A 154 11.48 -10.45 -11.56
N GLY A 155 11.53 -9.31 -10.88
CA GLY A 155 10.47 -8.29 -10.88
C GLY A 155 10.03 -7.87 -9.48
N VAL A 156 8.76 -7.49 -9.31
CA VAL A 156 8.23 -7.11 -7.98
C VAL A 156 7.25 -8.14 -7.48
N ARG A 157 7.59 -8.75 -6.35
CA ARG A 157 6.76 -9.76 -5.69
C ARG A 157 5.76 -9.11 -4.75
N ILE A 158 4.49 -9.29 -5.04
CA ILE A 158 3.38 -8.91 -4.17
C ILE A 158 3.06 -10.09 -3.25
N LYS A 159 3.48 -10.00 -1.99
CA LYS A 159 3.18 -11.04 -0.97
C LYS A 159 1.74 -10.96 -0.46
N LEU A 160 1.12 -9.77 -0.55
CA LEU A 160 -0.26 -9.55 -0.15
C LEU A 160 -1.21 -10.41 -0.98
N ARG A 161 -1.95 -11.29 -0.29
CA ARG A 161 -2.92 -12.19 -0.93
C ARG A 161 -4.28 -11.52 -1.01
N LEU A 162 -4.56 -10.88 -2.15
CA LEU A 162 -5.91 -10.42 -2.48
C LEU A 162 -6.64 -11.47 -3.30
N THR A 163 -7.90 -11.72 -2.94
CA THR A 163 -8.79 -12.57 -3.74
C THR A 163 -9.19 -11.86 -5.03
N HIS A 164 -9.55 -12.63 -6.06
CA HIS A 164 -10.09 -12.05 -7.30
C HIS A 164 -11.35 -11.24 -7.06
N HIS A 165 -12.14 -11.59 -6.03
CA HIS A 165 -13.30 -10.81 -5.62
C HIS A 165 -12.88 -9.44 -5.07
N GLN A 166 -11.92 -9.40 -4.13
CA GLN A 166 -11.40 -8.11 -3.61
C GLN A 166 -10.82 -7.23 -4.72
N LEU A 167 -10.04 -7.80 -5.65
CA LEU A 167 -9.54 -7.05 -6.80
C LEU A 167 -10.69 -6.49 -7.66
N ALA A 168 -11.73 -7.29 -7.89
CA ALA A 168 -12.90 -6.89 -8.64
C ALA A 168 -13.69 -5.77 -7.94
N THR A 169 -13.85 -5.88 -6.62
CA THR A 169 -14.50 -4.88 -5.77
C THR A 169 -13.73 -3.56 -5.78
N ILE A 170 -12.39 -3.57 -5.73
CA ILE A 170 -11.57 -2.35 -5.79
C ILE A 170 -11.75 -1.62 -7.14
N ILE A 171 -11.74 -2.35 -8.27
CA ILE A 171 -11.81 -1.72 -9.61
C ILE A 171 -13.23 -1.63 -10.16
N GLY A 172 -14.26 -1.93 -9.38
CA GLY A 172 -15.67 -1.89 -9.79
C GLY A 172 -15.96 -2.78 -11.01
N THR A 173 -15.68 -4.07 -10.90
CA THR A 173 -16.01 -5.07 -11.94
C THR A 173 -16.40 -6.42 -11.31
N THR A 174 -16.55 -7.46 -12.13
CA THR A 174 -16.88 -8.81 -11.65
C THR A 174 -15.63 -9.65 -11.39
N ARG A 175 -15.73 -10.59 -10.44
CA ARG A 175 -14.69 -11.60 -10.19
C ARG A 175 -14.33 -12.38 -11.46
N VAL A 176 -15.31 -12.67 -12.32
CA VAL A 176 -15.12 -13.40 -13.59
C VAL A 176 -14.23 -12.59 -14.53
N THR A 177 -14.52 -11.29 -14.67
CA THR A 177 -13.71 -10.37 -15.50
C THR A 177 -12.27 -10.30 -15.01
N VAL A 178 -12.05 -10.14 -13.70
CA VAL A 178 -10.69 -10.15 -13.12
C VAL A 178 -9.98 -11.47 -13.37
N THR A 179 -10.67 -12.60 -13.18
CA THR A 179 -10.07 -13.93 -13.40
C THR A 179 -9.60 -14.10 -14.84
N ARG A 180 -10.42 -13.66 -15.81
CA ARG A 180 -10.04 -13.67 -17.23
C ARG A 180 -8.82 -12.78 -17.49
N LEU A 181 -8.86 -11.54 -17.03
CA LEU A 181 -7.76 -10.58 -17.26
C LEU A 181 -6.44 -11.04 -16.62
N LEU A 182 -6.46 -11.60 -15.41
CA LEU A 182 -5.24 -12.13 -14.76
C LEU A 182 -4.64 -13.29 -15.56
N ARG A 183 -5.48 -14.15 -16.16
CA ARG A 183 -5.02 -15.22 -17.06
C ARG A 183 -4.40 -14.64 -18.32
N ASP A 184 -5.05 -13.64 -18.92
CA ASP A 184 -4.57 -13.00 -20.15
C ASP A 184 -3.22 -12.28 -19.88
N PHE A 185 -3.09 -11.53 -18.78
CA PHE A 185 -1.83 -10.90 -18.35
C PHE A 185 -0.72 -11.92 -18.08
N ARG A 186 -1.05 -13.11 -17.57
CA ARG A 186 -0.08 -14.19 -17.40
C ARG A 186 0.38 -14.76 -18.73
N ALA A 187 -0.54 -14.97 -19.68
CA ALA A 187 -0.21 -15.44 -21.02
C ALA A 187 0.66 -14.42 -21.80
N GLU A 188 0.45 -13.12 -21.55
CA GLU A 188 1.25 -12.01 -22.06
C GLU A 188 2.63 -11.88 -21.39
N GLY A 189 2.90 -12.62 -20.30
CA GLY A 189 4.13 -12.48 -19.52
C GLY A 189 4.22 -11.19 -18.69
N TRP A 190 3.11 -10.48 -18.51
CA TRP A 190 3.04 -9.23 -17.73
C TRP A 190 3.14 -9.50 -16.22
N LEU A 191 2.57 -10.64 -15.78
CA LEU A 191 2.70 -11.16 -14.42
C LEU A 191 2.88 -12.68 -14.42
N ASP A 192 3.37 -13.23 -13.31
CA ASP A 192 3.24 -14.64 -13.00
C ASP A 192 2.60 -14.83 -11.61
N ILE A 193 2.03 -16.00 -11.37
CA ILE A 193 1.39 -16.36 -10.09
C ILE A 193 2.05 -17.62 -9.57
N ARG A 194 2.80 -17.51 -8.47
CA ARG A 194 3.48 -18.64 -7.81
C ARG A 194 3.11 -18.66 -6.34
N HIS A 195 2.74 -19.83 -5.80
CA HIS A 195 2.35 -19.99 -4.38
C HIS A 195 1.31 -18.96 -3.88
N ARG A 196 0.35 -18.59 -4.76
CA ARG A 196 -0.70 -17.57 -4.49
C ARG A 196 -0.14 -16.16 -4.27
N GLN A 197 1.08 -15.89 -4.72
CA GLN A 197 1.71 -14.57 -4.76
C GLN A 197 1.84 -14.15 -6.23
N MET A 198 1.62 -12.86 -6.48
CA MET A 198 1.77 -12.29 -7.81
C MET A 198 3.19 -11.74 -7.96
N MET A 199 3.81 -11.98 -9.10
CA MET A 199 5.08 -11.40 -9.50
C MET A 199 4.84 -10.53 -10.72
N LEU A 200 5.08 -9.23 -10.62
CA LEU A 200 5.03 -8.34 -11.79
C LEU A 200 6.39 -8.32 -12.48
N SER A 201 6.40 -8.45 -13.80
CA SER A 201 7.65 -8.51 -14.57
C SER A 201 8.46 -7.20 -14.48
N PRO A 202 9.81 -7.23 -14.52
CA PRO A 202 10.65 -6.04 -14.31
C PRO A 202 10.33 -4.87 -15.26
N GLN A 203 10.02 -5.20 -16.52
CA GLN A 203 9.67 -4.24 -17.56
C GLN A 203 8.41 -3.42 -17.22
N VAL A 204 7.49 -4.00 -16.45
CA VAL A 204 6.20 -3.40 -16.09
C VAL A 204 6.36 -2.32 -15.02
N VAL A 205 7.26 -2.54 -14.08
CA VAL A 205 7.49 -1.68 -12.91
C VAL A 205 8.61 -0.68 -13.12
N GLY A 206 9.14 -0.57 -14.35
CA GLY A 206 10.25 0.33 -14.67
C GLY A 206 11.59 -0.09 -14.07
N LEU A 207 11.73 -1.35 -13.67
CA LEU A 207 13.00 -1.93 -13.25
C LEU A 207 13.77 -2.38 -14.50
N THR A 208 14.38 -1.45 -15.21
CA THR A 208 15.34 -1.78 -16.27
C THR A 208 16.66 -2.22 -15.63
N HIS A 209 17.14 -3.40 -16.00
CA HIS A 209 18.51 -3.81 -15.71
C HIS A 209 19.45 -2.77 -16.34
N HIS A 210 20.17 -2.02 -15.50
CA HIS A 210 21.38 -1.35 -15.95
C HIS A 210 22.41 -2.47 -16.15
N ASP A 211 22.44 -3.05 -17.34
CA ASP A 211 23.50 -3.99 -17.74
C ASP A 211 24.83 -3.23 -17.75
N SER A 212 25.57 -3.35 -16.65
CA SER A 212 26.99 -3.04 -16.59
C SER A 212 27.76 -4.09 -17.38
N SER A 213 27.79 -3.95 -18.70
CA SER A 213 28.75 -4.63 -19.59
C SER A 213 28.76 -3.98 -20.97
N THR A 214 29.57 -2.92 -21.13
CA THR A 214 30.35 -2.60 -22.36
C THR A 214 31.13 -1.29 -22.13
N SER A 215 32.21 -1.37 -21.35
CA SER A 215 33.33 -0.43 -21.47
C SER A 215 34.62 -1.22 -21.66
N LYS A 216 34.80 -1.71 -22.89
CA LYS A 216 36.11 -1.92 -23.48
C LYS A 216 36.15 -1.08 -24.75
N LEU A 217 36.28 0.24 -24.60
CA LEU A 217 36.79 1.05 -25.70
C LEU A 217 38.32 0.98 -25.68
N LYS A 218 38.81 0.36 -26.75
CA LYS A 218 40.18 0.37 -27.26
C LYS A 218 40.87 1.71 -27.02
N THR A 219 42.00 1.69 -26.34
CA THR A 219 43.06 2.68 -26.52
C THR A 219 44.02 2.15 -27.59
N THR A 220 44.14 2.88 -28.70
CA THR A 220 45.19 2.71 -29.71
C THR A 220 46.05 3.98 -29.65
N PRO A 221 47.40 3.90 -29.66
CA PRO A 221 48.25 5.02 -29.29
C PRO A 221 48.42 6.02 -30.43
N ALA A 222 48.54 7.30 -30.05
CA ALA A 222 48.89 8.40 -30.94
C ALA A 222 50.35 8.29 -31.41
N LYS A 223 50.56 8.46 -32.71
CA LYS A 223 51.85 8.55 -33.40
C LYS A 223 51.82 9.83 -34.23
N THR A 224 52.59 10.85 -33.86
CA THR A 224 53.01 12.00 -34.68
C THR A 224 54.25 12.58 -33.98
N ALA A 225 55.45 12.42 -34.52
CA ALA A 225 56.08 13.28 -35.54
C ALA A 225 56.26 14.73 -35.06
#